data_AF-A0A350AFU6-F1
#
_entry.id   AF-A0A350AFU6-F1
#
_cell.length_a   1.000
_cell.length_b   1.000
_cell.length_c   1.000
_cell.angle_alpha   90.00
_cell.angle_beta   90.00
_cell.angle_gamma   90.00
#
_symmetry.space_group_name_H-M   'P 1'
#
loop_
_entity.id
_entity.type
_entity.pdbx_description
1 polymer ?
#
loop_
_entity_poly.entity_id
_entity_poly.type
_entity_poly.pdbx_seq_one_letter_code
_entity_poly.pdbx_strand_id
1 'polypeptide(L)' 'IELGEMEEDDSVIADAEAALKDLGKLAAEKELEALLNGEADANDTFLEVNAGAGGTESCDWASILARMYS' A
#
# COMPACT_ATOMS: atom_id res chain seq x y z
N ILE A 1 -11.47 -8.20 -23.00
CA ILE A 1 -11.37 -9.67 -22.74
C ILE A 1 -12.59 -10.36 -23.33
N GLU A 2 -13.81 -10.04 -22.86
CA GLU A 2 -15.07 -10.66 -23.36
C GLU A 2 -15.18 -10.72 -24.90
N LEU A 3 -14.82 -9.66 -25.62
CA LEU A 3 -14.82 -9.67 -27.10
C LEU A 3 -13.81 -10.66 -27.71
N GLY A 4 -12.61 -10.76 -27.15
CA GLY A 4 -11.59 -11.73 -27.59
C GLY A 4 -11.96 -13.17 -27.23
N GLU A 5 -12.66 -13.39 -26.10
CA GLU A 5 -13.22 -14.70 -25.74
C GLU A 5 -14.33 -15.13 -26.69
N MET A 6 -15.20 -14.19 -27.09
CA MET A 6 -16.26 -14.45 -28.07
C MET A 6 -15.73 -14.77 -29.47
N GLU A 7 -14.56 -14.22 -29.82
CA GLU A 7 -13.92 -14.39 -31.13
C GLU A 7 -12.84 -15.49 -31.13
N GLU A 8 -12.62 -16.18 -30.01
CA GLU A 8 -11.52 -17.14 -29.80
C GLU A 8 -10.13 -16.57 -30.21
N ASP A 9 -9.94 -15.26 -30.01
CA ASP A 9 -8.71 -14.55 -30.36
C ASP A 9 -7.81 -14.37 -29.13
N ASP A 10 -6.88 -15.32 -28.96
CA ASP A 10 -5.88 -15.32 -27.90
C ASP A 10 -4.99 -14.07 -27.89
N SER A 11 -4.78 -13.42 -29.06
CA SER A 11 -3.96 -12.20 -29.13
C SER A 11 -4.68 -11.00 -28.53
N VAL A 12 -5.98 -10.87 -28.81
CA VAL A 12 -6.85 -9.82 -28.23
C VAL A 12 -7.01 -10.03 -26.73
N ILE A 13 -7.09 -11.28 -26.27
CA ILE A 13 -7.13 -11.61 -24.84
C ILE A 13 -5.83 -11.18 -24.17
N ALA A 14 -4.67 -11.57 -24.70
CA ALA A 14 -3.37 -11.24 -24.14
C ALA A 14 -3.11 -9.72 -24.08
N ASP A 15 -3.48 -8.99 -25.13
CA ASP A 15 -3.36 -7.52 -25.16
C ASP A 15 -4.26 -6.86 -24.11
N ALA A 16 -5.48 -7.37 -23.93
CA ALA A 16 -6.40 -6.86 -22.92
C ALA A 16 -5.93 -7.16 -21.49
N GLU A 17 -5.35 -8.34 -21.23
CA GLU A 17 -4.74 -8.66 -19.94
C GLU A 17 -3.54 -7.77 -19.62
N ALA A 18 -2.68 -7.52 -20.61
CA ALA A 18 -1.56 -6.59 -20.47
C ALA A 18 -2.06 -5.17 -20.12
N ALA A 19 -3.08 -4.69 -20.82
CA ALA A 19 -3.69 -3.39 -20.55
C ALA A 19 -4.30 -3.31 -19.14
N LEU A 20 -4.97 -4.36 -18.66
CA LEU A 20 -5.51 -4.41 -17.30
C LEU A 20 -4.41 -4.41 -16.25
N LYS A 21 -3.31 -5.13 -16.49
CA LYS A 21 -2.16 -5.15 -15.57
C LYS A 21 -1.53 -3.77 -15.45
N ASP A 22 -1.38 -3.06 -16.56
CA ASP A 22 -0.82 -1.71 -16.56
C ASP A 22 -1.79 -0.69 -15.94
N LEU A 23 -3.10 -0.84 -16.18
CA LEU A 23 -4.11 -0.04 -15.49
C LEU A 23 -4.09 -0.28 -13.98
N GLY A 24 -3.91 -1.53 -13.53
CA GLY A 24 -3.80 -1.86 -12.11
C GLY A 24 -2.60 -1.19 -11.44
N LYS A 25 -1.45 -1.13 -12.13
CA LYS A 25 -0.29 -0.37 -11.64
C LYS A 25 -0.59 1.12 -11.54
N LEU A 26 -1.15 1.71 -12.60
CA LEU A 26 -1.49 3.13 -12.64
C LEU A 26 -2.52 3.48 -11.54
N ALA A 27 -3.51 2.63 -11.32
CA ALA A 27 -4.50 2.82 -10.26
C ALA A 27 -3.85 2.80 -8.87
N ALA A 28 -2.94 1.87 -8.60
CA ALA A 28 -2.21 1.80 -7.32
C ALA A 28 -1.30 3.03 -7.11
N GLU A 29 -0.64 3.52 -8.16
CA GLU A 29 0.14 4.76 -8.10
C GLU A 29 -0.75 5.97 -7.76
N LYS A 30 -1.91 6.09 -8.42
CA LYS A 30 -2.86 7.18 -8.16
C LYS A 30 -3.54 7.09 -6.79
N GLU A 31 -3.78 5.88 -6.29
CA GLU A 31 -4.27 5.68 -4.94
C GLU A 31 -3.24 6.17 -3.91
N LEU A 32 -1.97 5.82 -4.09
CA LEU A 32 -0.89 6.28 -3.22
C LEU A 32 -0.75 7.81 -3.25
N GLU A 33 -0.76 8.41 -4.46
CA GLU A 33 -0.75 9.87 -4.62
C GLU A 33 -1.94 10.55 -3.94
N ALA A 34 -3.13 9.95 -4.00
CA ALA A 34 -4.33 10.50 -3.36
C ALA A 34 -4.29 10.39 -1.83
N LEU A 35 -3.69 9.32 -1.31
CA LEU A 35 -3.51 9.09 0.13
C LEU A 35 -2.41 9.97 0.74
N LEU A 36 -1.34 10.22 -0.02
CA LEU A 36 -0.12 10.91 0.43
C LEU A 36 0.05 12.29 -0.25
N ASN A 37 -0.99 13.12 -0.22
CA ASN A 37 -0.99 14.47 -0.84
C ASN A 37 -0.76 15.63 0.14
N GLY A 38 -0.40 15.32 1.38
CA GLY A 38 -0.07 16.30 2.41
C GLY A 38 1.30 16.95 2.18
N GLU A 39 1.45 18.18 2.67
CA GLU A 39 2.67 18.99 2.51
C GLU A 39 3.93 18.29 3.04
N ALA A 40 3.78 17.45 4.07
CA ALA A 40 4.89 16.79 4.75
C ALA A 40 5.00 15.28 4.47
N ASP A 41 4.15 14.71 3.61
CA ASP A 41 4.09 13.24 3.41
C ASP A 41 5.34 12.68 2.74
N ALA A 42 6.10 13.53 2.03
CA ALA A 42 7.38 13.17 1.43
C ALA A 42 8.56 13.23 2.43
N ASN A 43 8.35 13.74 3.64
CA ASN A 43 9.43 13.89 4.61
C ASN A 43 9.66 12.58 5.38
N ASP A 44 10.91 12.35 5.77
CA ASP A 44 11.22 11.37 6.81
C ASP A 44 10.51 11.76 8.12
N THR A 45 10.13 10.76 8.90
CA THR A 45 9.42 10.97 10.17
C THR A 45 10.21 10.43 11.35
N PHE A 46 10.04 11.09 12.49
CA PHE A 46 10.51 10.57 13.79
C PHE A 46 9.33 9.91 14.49
N LEU A 47 9.49 8.62 14.82
CA LEU A 47 8.50 7.86 15.58
C LEU A 47 8.98 7.70 17.03
N GLU A 48 8.22 8.22 17.98
CA GLU A 48 8.49 8.09 19.41
C GLU A 48 7.37 7.28 20.07
N VAL A 49 7.75 6.21 20.78
CA VAL A 49 6.81 5.35 21.52
C VAL A 49 7.01 5.58 23.01
N ASN A 50 5.99 6.13 23.66
CA ASN A 50 6.00 6.42 25.09
C ASN A 50 5.09 5.45 25.84
N ALA A 51 5.59 4.87 26.94
CA ALA A 51 4.77 4.05 27.83
C ALA A 51 3.76 4.93 28.58
N GLY A 52 2.48 4.55 28.50
CA GLY A 52 1.39 5.21 29.24
C GLY A 52 1.31 4.79 30.70
N ALA A 53 0.18 5.11 31.34
CA ALA A 53 -0.10 4.66 32.71
C ALA A 53 -0.27 3.14 32.75
N GLY A 54 0.38 2.48 33.73
CA GLY A 54 0.32 1.02 33.92
C GLY A 54 1.65 0.39 34.36
N GLY A 55 2.71 1.19 34.54
CA GLY A 55 3.96 0.74 35.14
C GLY A 55 4.71 -0.23 34.23
N THR A 56 5.25 -1.31 34.80
CA THR A 56 6.13 -2.25 34.07
C THR A 56 5.46 -2.88 32.86
N GLU A 57 4.19 -3.28 32.96
CA GLU A 57 3.47 -3.90 31.84
C GLU A 57 3.32 -2.95 30.65
N SER A 58 3.08 -1.66 30.91
CA SER A 58 3.03 -0.64 29.86
C SER A 58 4.39 -0.38 29.24
N CYS A 59 5.47 -0.44 30.02
CA CYS A 59 6.84 -0.34 29.52
C CYS A 59 7.21 -1.54 28.63
N ASP A 60 6.82 -2.75 29.04
CA ASP A 60 7.04 -3.96 28.25
C ASP A 60 6.28 -3.90 26.93
N TRP A 61 5.02 -3.41 26.95
CA TRP A 61 4.23 -3.24 25.74
C TRP A 61 4.77 -2.17 24.80
N ALA A 62 5.19 -1.01 25.33
CA ALA A 62 5.86 0.03 24.55
C ALA A 62 7.14 -0.52 23.88
N SER A 63 7.89 -1.37 24.58
CA SER A 63 9.09 -2.03 24.05
C SER A 63 8.76 -3.02 22.92
N ILE A 64 7.63 -3.72 23.00
CA ILE A 64 7.16 -4.62 21.93
C ILE A 64 6.78 -3.81 20.69
N LEU A 65 6.04 -2.71 20.85
CA LEU A 65 5.67 -1.83 19.74
C LEU A 65 6.90 -1.20 19.07
N ALA A 66 7.86 -0.72 19.86
CA ALA A 66 9.10 -0.17 19.33
C ALA A 66 9.86 -1.18 18.46
N ARG A 67 9.91 -2.46 18.86
CA ARG A 67 10.52 -3.54 18.05
C ARG A 67 9.72 -3.89 16.79
N MET A 68 8.43 -3.62 16.76
CA MET A 68 7.59 -3.89 15.58
C MET A 68 7.81 -2.85 14.48
N TYR A 69 8.15 -1.61 14.85
CA TYR A 69 8.31 -0.47 13.94
C TYR A 69 9.77 -0.04 13.72
N SER A 70 10.76 -0.79 14.24
CA SER A 70 12.20 -0.58 13.97
C SER A 70 12.77 -1.66 13.07
#